data_AF-K6UED5-F1
#
_entry.id   AF-K6UED5-F1
#
_cell.length_a   1.000
_cell.length_b   1.000
_cell.length_c   1.000
_cell.angle_alpha   90.00
_cell.angle_beta   90.00
_cell.angle_gamma   90.00
#
_symmetry.space_group_name_H-M   'P 1'
#
loop_
_entity.id
_entity.type
_entity.pdbx_description
1 polymer ?
#
loop_
_entity_poly.entity_id
_entity_poly.type
_entity_poly.pdbx_seq_one_letter_code
_entity_poly.pdbx_strand_id
1 'polypeptide(L)'
;MHGRRAGSSKDEKAKLEKVKELIPLVNHLIKKKNEKNYDKEYIETTSVILRRCPYLQTLWNFRREYFESVQNTGSPVGEVGKGDEEADCPKHPSPEELKILMKNENTMVEEILSKFNKCNELWFHKLWIIKFCLKNDLMDFSDLMNELEFCKIAFYKDDRNYHCWNYRSYIIACVHIYVKRGKNGKAHSGEGSTYELDPASAELGNQFDVHKSNYELSKTLIERNFSNFSAWFLKYTIRESLICDENELDLIKNAIFTDPFDQSLWEFYRWFLFQKGNDKEEIFFTLLQNNCIYFFFQNLVKANLSKSKCYDDNGREITGEWGQHFVALNNPHDSFESYVYCFKITDKHILLSGQPTYLKFCIFYYKYNLYEPEEIHYEKNVLRDLMVCHDFLSEGNKYEHNFEYLIDFRKFSQNEHFKILLDYDRKRGTDVKMDSKSSCVSPFTPLYKYINRSNILLNTAKDINFASLNLELEKINELLLLESNCKFALFTK
;
A
#
# COMPACT_ATOMS: atom_id res chain seq x y z
N MET A 1 -0.64 10.82 -25.51
CA MET A 1 -0.61 12.28 -25.75
C MET A 1 -1.95 12.86 -25.37
N HIS A 2 -1.99 13.81 -24.45
CA HIS A 2 -3.25 14.37 -23.93
C HIS A 2 -3.34 15.87 -24.25
N GLY A 3 -4.55 16.35 -24.55
CA GLY A 3 -4.85 17.79 -24.63
C GLY A 3 -4.19 18.57 -25.79
N ARG A 4 -3.74 17.89 -26.87
CA ARG A 4 -3.23 18.62 -28.04
C ARG A 4 -4.37 19.40 -28.69
N ARG A 5 -4.33 20.73 -28.57
CA ARG A 5 -5.12 21.62 -29.42
C ARG A 5 -4.72 21.39 -30.88
N ALA A 6 -5.69 21.33 -31.78
CA ALA A 6 -5.43 21.23 -33.21
C ALA A 6 -4.53 22.41 -33.64
N GLY A 7 -3.34 22.11 -34.14
CA GLY A 7 -2.38 23.11 -34.61
C GLY A 7 -2.62 23.47 -36.07
N SER A 8 -2.08 24.62 -36.50
CA SER A 8 -2.03 24.94 -37.93
C SER A 8 -1.04 24.02 -38.65
N SER A 9 -1.31 23.69 -39.92
CA SER A 9 -0.41 22.85 -40.74
C SER A 9 1.02 23.42 -40.86
N LYS A 10 1.17 24.74 -40.77
CA LYS A 10 2.49 25.41 -40.76
C LYS A 10 3.28 25.11 -39.47
N ASP A 11 2.62 25.11 -38.32
CA ASP A 11 3.26 24.80 -37.03
C ASP A 11 3.70 23.34 -36.94
N GLU A 12 2.92 22.43 -37.52
CA GLU A 12 3.27 21.00 -37.58
C GLU A 12 4.47 20.75 -38.50
N LYS A 13 4.53 21.40 -39.67
CA LYS A 13 5.70 21.33 -40.56
C LYS A 13 6.96 21.88 -39.89
N ALA A 14 6.87 23.03 -39.22
CA ALA A 14 8.01 23.61 -38.51
C ALA A 14 8.51 22.72 -37.36
N LYS A 15 7.61 22.04 -36.64
CA LYS A 15 7.97 21.03 -35.63
C LYS A 15 8.63 19.81 -36.26
N LEU A 16 8.13 19.35 -37.41
CA LEU A 16 8.68 18.20 -38.11
C LEU A 16 10.13 18.45 -38.59
N GLU A 17 10.42 19.62 -39.16
CA GLU A 17 11.79 19.97 -39.58
C GLU A 17 12.76 20.00 -38.40
N LYS A 18 12.36 20.58 -37.26
CA LYS A 18 13.17 20.54 -36.03
C LYS A 18 13.44 19.12 -35.52
N VAL A 19 12.50 18.18 -35.70
CA VAL A 19 12.71 16.78 -35.33
C VAL A 19 13.68 16.11 -36.30
N LYS A 20 13.59 16.39 -37.61
CA LYS A 20 14.51 15.81 -38.61
C LYS A 20 15.97 16.17 -38.33
N GLU A 21 16.24 17.39 -37.88
CA GLU A 21 17.59 17.81 -37.50
C GLU A 21 18.16 16.99 -36.33
N LEU A 22 17.31 16.50 -35.42
CA LEU A 22 17.73 15.72 -34.26
C LEU A 22 18.04 14.25 -34.59
N ILE A 23 17.49 13.70 -35.67
CA ILE A 23 17.63 12.27 -36.01
C ILE A 23 19.11 11.86 -36.20
N PRO A 24 19.92 12.56 -37.01
CA PRO A 24 21.33 12.19 -37.20
C PRO A 24 22.14 12.26 -35.91
N LEU A 25 21.87 13.29 -35.08
CA LEU A 25 22.51 13.48 -33.78
C LEU A 25 22.20 12.33 -32.83
N VAL A 26 20.92 11.94 -32.71
CA VAL A 26 20.50 10.82 -31.86
C VAL A 26 21.12 9.51 -32.36
N ASN A 27 21.13 9.26 -33.67
CA ASN A 27 21.74 8.06 -34.24
C ASN A 27 23.26 8.00 -33.97
N HIS A 28 23.94 9.14 -34.06
CA HIS A 28 25.35 9.24 -33.71
C HIS A 28 25.60 8.90 -32.23
N LEU A 29 24.80 9.46 -31.31
CA LEU A 29 24.90 9.17 -29.88
C LEU A 29 24.61 7.69 -29.55
N ILE A 30 23.64 7.07 -30.23
CA ILE A 30 23.35 5.64 -30.07
C ILE A 30 24.55 4.79 -30.52
N LYS A 31 25.20 5.17 -31.63
CA LYS A 31 26.43 4.50 -32.07
C LYS A 31 27.54 4.63 -31.00
N LYS A 32 27.75 5.82 -30.45
CA LYS A 32 28.75 6.06 -29.40
C LYS A 32 28.46 5.29 -28.11
N LYS A 33 27.19 5.22 -27.72
CA LYS A 33 26.73 4.36 -26.63
C LYS A 33 27.09 2.89 -26.87
N ASN A 34 26.82 2.36 -28.07
CA ASN A 34 27.14 0.96 -28.42
C ASN A 34 28.65 0.69 -28.44
N GLU A 35 29.45 1.70 -28.79
CA GLU A 35 30.91 1.68 -28.71
C GLU A 35 31.44 1.83 -27.27
N LYS A 36 30.57 2.04 -26.26
CA LYS A 36 30.92 2.38 -24.87
C LYS A 36 31.88 3.58 -24.77
N ASN A 37 31.78 4.51 -25.72
CA ASN A 37 32.53 5.76 -25.66
C ASN A 37 31.72 6.77 -24.83
N TYR A 38 32.28 7.19 -23.69
CA TYR A 38 31.65 8.14 -22.77
C TYR A 38 32.36 9.50 -22.72
N ASP A 39 32.92 9.95 -23.85
CA ASP A 39 33.55 11.27 -23.91
C ASP A 39 32.57 12.36 -23.46
N LYS A 40 33.09 13.33 -22.71
CA LYS A 40 32.30 14.40 -22.07
C LYS A 40 31.39 15.12 -23.06
N GLU A 41 31.87 15.35 -24.28
CA GLU A 41 31.11 15.99 -25.37
C GLU A 41 29.82 15.22 -25.72
N TYR A 42 29.85 13.89 -25.76
CA TYR A 42 28.66 13.08 -26.08
C TYR A 42 27.64 13.16 -24.93
N ILE A 43 28.12 13.10 -23.68
CA ILE A 43 27.26 13.23 -22.51
C ILE A 43 26.62 14.63 -22.46
N GLU A 44 27.37 15.69 -22.72
CA GLU A 44 26.83 17.06 -22.83
C GLU A 44 25.81 17.18 -23.97
N THR A 45 26.08 16.55 -25.12
CA THR A 45 25.16 16.54 -26.25
C THR A 45 23.84 15.84 -25.89
N THR A 46 23.88 14.72 -25.15
CA THR A 46 22.64 14.09 -24.64
C THR A 46 21.85 15.05 -23.75
N SER A 47 22.51 15.87 -22.92
CA SER A 47 21.83 16.86 -22.08
C SER A 47 21.08 17.91 -22.89
N VAL A 48 21.68 18.40 -23.98
CA VAL A 48 21.04 19.38 -24.87
C VAL A 48 19.78 18.80 -25.52
N ILE A 49 19.84 17.55 -25.97
CA ILE A 49 18.71 16.87 -26.62
C ILE A 49 17.60 16.59 -25.60
N LEU A 50 17.94 16.03 -24.44
CA LEU A 50 16.96 15.62 -23.42
C LEU A 50 16.21 16.80 -22.80
N ARG A 51 16.82 17.99 -22.71
CA ARG A 51 16.11 19.23 -22.32
C ARG A 51 14.98 19.62 -23.28
N ARG A 52 15.02 19.14 -24.53
CA ARG A 52 13.99 19.39 -25.55
C ARG A 52 13.07 18.18 -25.77
N CYS A 53 13.62 16.97 -25.69
CA CYS A 53 12.93 15.71 -25.93
C CYS A 53 13.31 14.67 -24.87
N PRO A 54 12.69 14.69 -23.68
CA PRO A 54 13.05 13.78 -22.59
C PRO A 54 12.50 12.36 -22.75
N TYR A 55 11.71 12.07 -23.78
CA TYR A 55 11.11 10.75 -24.02
C TYR A 55 12.09 9.75 -24.64
N LEU A 56 13.33 10.15 -24.92
CA LEU A 56 14.34 9.31 -25.54
C LEU A 56 15.03 8.43 -24.50
N GLN A 57 14.37 7.32 -24.12
CA GLN A 57 14.87 6.38 -23.10
C GLN A 57 16.32 5.93 -23.35
N THR A 58 16.72 5.68 -24.60
CA THR A 58 18.08 5.24 -24.95
C THR A 58 19.15 6.26 -24.54
N LEU A 59 18.84 7.56 -24.58
CA LEU A 59 19.79 8.59 -24.15
C LEU A 59 19.89 8.64 -22.63
N TRP A 60 18.79 8.42 -21.89
CA TRP A 60 18.86 8.24 -20.43
C TRP A 60 19.69 7.01 -20.06
N ASN A 61 19.52 5.89 -20.78
CA ASN A 61 20.35 4.70 -20.59
C ASN A 61 21.84 5.03 -20.79
N PHE A 62 22.19 5.78 -21.83
CA PHE A 62 23.57 6.19 -22.11
C PHE A 62 24.17 7.00 -20.96
N ARG A 63 23.40 7.93 -20.38
CA ARG A 63 23.84 8.70 -19.21
C ARG A 63 24.07 7.83 -17.98
N ARG A 64 23.19 6.86 -17.72
CA ARG A 64 23.37 5.90 -16.61
C ARG A 64 24.63 5.06 -16.78
N GLU A 65 24.85 4.54 -17.99
CA GLU A 65 26.06 3.78 -18.33
C GLU A 65 27.33 4.61 -18.13
N TYR A 66 27.30 5.90 -18.46
CA TYR A 66 28.40 6.82 -18.16
C TYR A 66 28.69 6.92 -16.66
N PHE A 67 27.70 7.25 -15.83
CA PHE A 67 27.93 7.39 -14.39
C PHE A 67 28.33 6.07 -13.71
N GLU A 68 27.77 4.94 -14.15
CA GLU A 68 28.20 3.61 -13.72
C GLU A 68 29.65 3.33 -14.12
N SER A 69 30.08 3.75 -15.31
CA SER A 69 31.48 3.61 -15.75
C SER A 69 32.43 4.43 -14.88
N VAL A 70 32.05 5.67 -14.56
CA VAL A 70 32.83 6.58 -13.69
C VAL A 70 33.02 5.98 -12.30
N GLN A 71 31.97 5.38 -11.72
CA GLN A 71 32.05 4.71 -10.41
C GLN A 71 32.90 3.44 -10.45
N ASN A 72 32.74 2.59 -11.47
CA ASN A 72 33.46 1.32 -11.58
C ASN A 72 34.96 1.51 -11.81
N THR A 73 35.37 2.58 -12.47
CA THR A 73 36.79 2.94 -12.62
C THR A 73 37.46 3.39 -11.32
N GLY A 74 36.73 3.50 -10.21
CA GLY A 74 37.23 3.87 -8.88
C GLY A 74 37.46 2.71 -7.90
N SER A 75 37.17 1.45 -8.26
CA SER A 75 37.47 0.30 -7.39
C SER A 75 38.94 -0.14 -7.54
N PRO A 76 39.73 -0.30 -6.46
CA PRO A 76 41.12 -0.72 -6.57
C PRO A 76 41.16 -2.18 -7.03
N VAL A 77 41.46 -2.40 -8.30
CA VAL A 77 41.97 -3.70 -8.78
C VAL A 77 43.40 -3.81 -8.26
N GLY A 78 43.69 -4.94 -7.61
CA GLY A 78 44.87 -5.14 -6.77
C GLY A 78 46.22 -4.79 -7.40
N GLU A 79 47.18 -4.57 -6.50
CA GLU A 79 48.60 -4.34 -6.74
C GLU A 79 49.13 -5.03 -8.00
N VAL A 80 49.49 -4.23 -9.01
CA VAL A 80 50.43 -4.66 -10.04
C VAL A 80 51.47 -3.56 -10.25
N GLY A 81 52.69 -3.86 -9.77
CA GLY A 81 53.97 -3.47 -10.36
C GLY A 81 54.27 -1.96 -10.46
N LYS A 82 55.18 -1.50 -9.60
CA LYS A 82 55.97 -0.28 -9.84
C LYS A 82 56.63 -0.34 -11.23
N GLY A 83 56.30 0.62 -12.08
CA GLY A 83 57.00 0.94 -13.33
C GLY A 83 56.75 2.40 -13.63
N ASP A 84 57.81 3.20 -13.57
CA ASP A 84 57.80 4.65 -13.74
C ASP A 84 57.59 5.03 -15.21
N GLU A 85 56.41 5.52 -15.58
CA GLU A 85 56.21 6.47 -16.70
C GLU A 85 55.04 7.41 -16.36
N GLU A 86 55.35 8.69 -16.10
CA GLU A 86 54.38 9.79 -16.02
C GLU A 86 53.77 10.03 -17.41
N ALA A 87 52.76 9.23 -17.77
CA ALA A 87 51.79 9.59 -18.80
C ALA A 87 50.56 10.22 -18.11
N ASP A 88 50.01 11.25 -18.75
CA ASP A 88 48.84 12.05 -18.35
C ASP A 88 47.59 11.16 -18.17
N CYS A 89 47.52 10.41 -17.07
CA CYS A 89 46.41 9.52 -16.75
C CYS A 89 45.18 10.39 -16.40
N PRO A 90 43.99 10.10 -16.95
CA PRO A 90 42.76 10.78 -16.57
C PRO A 90 42.58 10.65 -15.05
N LYS A 91 42.68 11.78 -14.34
CA LYS A 91 42.52 11.82 -12.88
C LYS A 91 41.16 11.20 -12.53
N HIS A 92 41.19 10.15 -11.71
CA HIS A 92 39.99 9.50 -11.23
C HIS A 92 39.17 10.51 -10.40
N PRO A 93 37.86 10.65 -10.67
CA PRO A 93 37.07 11.57 -9.89
C PRO A 93 36.92 11.07 -8.47
N SER A 94 37.22 11.94 -7.51
CA SER A 94 37.02 11.64 -6.09
C SER A 94 35.54 11.36 -5.79
N PRO A 95 35.21 10.65 -4.70
CA PRO A 95 33.82 10.47 -4.27
C PRO A 95 33.03 11.78 -4.18
N GLU A 96 33.70 12.87 -3.78
CA GLU A 96 33.10 14.21 -3.73
C GLU A 96 32.84 14.79 -5.12
N GLU A 97 33.73 14.58 -6.08
CA GLU A 97 33.48 14.98 -7.47
C GLU A 97 32.30 14.20 -8.07
N LEU A 98 32.19 12.90 -7.77
CA LEU A 98 31.04 12.10 -8.22
C LEU A 98 29.74 12.56 -7.53
N LYS A 99 29.78 12.91 -6.24
CA LYS A 99 28.64 13.51 -5.53
C LYS A 99 28.19 14.82 -6.20
N ILE A 100 29.13 15.67 -6.62
CA ILE A 100 28.83 16.90 -7.37
C ILE A 100 28.21 16.58 -8.74
N LEU A 101 28.75 15.61 -9.47
CA LEU A 101 28.19 15.17 -10.77
C LEU A 101 26.74 14.66 -10.62
N MET A 102 26.46 13.89 -9.57
CA MET A 102 25.11 13.38 -9.27
C MET A 102 24.14 14.52 -8.91
N LYS A 103 24.59 15.50 -8.12
CA LYS A 103 23.78 16.68 -7.80
C LYS A 103 23.44 17.48 -9.06
N ASN A 104 24.42 17.72 -9.93
CA ASN A 104 24.21 18.41 -11.21
C ASN A 104 23.24 17.65 -12.13
N GLU A 105 23.35 16.33 -12.17
CA GLU A 105 22.43 15.48 -12.94
C GLU A 105 20.99 15.60 -12.41
N ASN A 106 20.81 15.55 -11.09
CA ASN A 106 19.51 15.70 -10.46
C ASN A 106 18.91 17.09 -10.71
N THR A 107 19.71 18.16 -10.63
CA THR A 107 19.27 19.52 -10.98
C THR A 107 18.79 19.60 -12.43
N MET A 108 19.52 18.99 -13.38
CA MET A 108 19.08 18.92 -14.77
C MET A 108 17.73 18.18 -14.90
N VAL A 109 17.53 17.09 -14.17
CA VAL A 109 16.26 16.35 -14.19
C VAL A 109 15.11 17.22 -13.68
N GLU A 110 15.33 17.97 -12.59
CA GLU A 110 14.33 18.88 -12.01
C GLU A 110 13.98 20.05 -12.94
N GLU A 111 14.99 20.63 -13.60
CA GLU A 111 14.79 21.62 -14.67
C GLU A 111 13.86 21.10 -15.75
N ILE A 112 14.05 19.85 -16.20
CA ILE A 112 13.23 19.24 -17.24
C ILE A 112 11.84 18.89 -16.71
N LEU A 113 11.72 18.39 -15.47
CA LEU A 113 10.45 18.04 -14.83
C LEU A 113 9.54 19.27 -14.69
N SER A 114 10.11 20.48 -14.53
CA SER A 114 9.34 21.72 -14.51
C SER A 114 8.50 21.95 -15.78
N LYS A 115 8.91 21.35 -16.92
CA LYS A 115 8.23 21.42 -18.22
C LYS A 115 7.54 20.11 -18.61
N PHE A 116 8.10 18.98 -18.20
CA PHE A 116 7.67 17.63 -18.59
C PHE A 116 7.33 16.77 -17.36
N ASN A 117 6.48 17.28 -16.48
CA ASN A 117 6.19 16.72 -15.15
C ASN A 117 5.52 15.32 -15.14
N LYS A 118 5.09 14.80 -16.30
CA LYS A 118 4.48 13.46 -16.48
C LYS A 118 5.29 12.55 -17.42
N CYS A 119 6.58 12.85 -17.60
CA CYS A 119 7.49 12.04 -18.42
C CYS A 119 7.97 10.82 -17.61
N ASN A 120 7.57 9.61 -18.02
CA ASN A 120 7.94 8.36 -17.34
C ASN A 120 9.46 8.19 -17.28
N GLU A 121 10.12 8.35 -18.42
CA GLU A 121 11.56 8.16 -18.59
C GLU A 121 12.36 9.04 -17.62
N LEU A 122 11.89 10.26 -17.39
CA LEU A 122 12.51 11.24 -16.51
C LEU A 122 12.33 10.89 -15.03
N TRP A 123 11.12 10.46 -14.63
CA TRP A 123 10.88 9.97 -13.26
C TRP A 123 11.66 8.70 -12.96
N PHE A 124 11.76 7.77 -13.93
CA PHE A 124 12.60 6.58 -13.79
C PHE A 124 14.08 6.94 -13.64
N HIS A 125 14.57 7.93 -14.39
CA HIS A 125 15.94 8.41 -14.24
C HIS A 125 16.17 9.07 -12.88
N LYS A 126 15.23 9.89 -12.37
CA LYS A 126 15.31 10.47 -11.02
C LYS A 126 15.37 9.38 -9.94
N LEU A 127 14.50 8.38 -10.02
CA LEU A 127 14.53 7.20 -9.11
C LEU A 127 15.89 6.49 -9.16
N TRP A 128 16.46 6.31 -10.35
CA TRP A 128 17.77 5.71 -10.51
C TRP A 128 18.89 6.56 -9.88
N ILE A 129 18.86 7.90 -10.01
CA ILE A 129 19.85 8.79 -9.38
C ILE A 129 19.86 8.56 -7.86
N ILE A 130 18.69 8.62 -7.21
CA ILE A 130 18.58 8.39 -5.77
C ILE A 130 19.10 7.01 -5.39
N LYS A 131 18.71 5.98 -6.16
CA LYS A 131 19.17 4.60 -5.94
C LYS A 131 20.68 4.47 -6.04
N PHE A 132 21.26 5.05 -7.09
CA PHE A 132 22.68 5.02 -7.37
C PHE A 132 23.46 5.73 -6.28
N CYS A 133 23.01 6.92 -5.86
CA CYS A 133 23.66 7.67 -4.79
C CYS A 133 23.62 6.92 -3.45
N LEU A 134 22.50 6.30 -3.08
CA LEU A 134 22.38 5.52 -1.84
C LEU A 134 23.18 4.20 -1.86
N LYS A 135 23.43 3.62 -3.03
CA LYS A 135 24.29 2.42 -3.15
C LYS A 135 25.76 2.73 -2.98
N ASN A 136 26.17 3.94 -3.38
CA ASN A 136 27.57 4.35 -3.43
C ASN A 136 27.91 5.40 -2.36
N ASP A 137 27.07 5.54 -1.33
CA ASP A 137 27.23 6.48 -0.21
C ASP A 137 27.46 7.95 -0.64
N LEU A 138 26.85 8.36 -1.76
CA LEU A 138 26.93 9.72 -2.31
C LEU A 138 25.81 10.65 -1.80
N MET A 139 24.92 10.15 -0.95
CA MET A 139 23.73 10.85 -0.47
C MET A 139 23.52 10.60 1.02
N ASP A 140 23.19 11.66 1.74
CA ASP A 140 22.90 11.61 3.17
C ASP A 140 21.41 11.84 3.47
N PHE A 141 21.06 11.84 4.77
CA PHE A 141 19.70 12.07 5.23
C PHE A 141 19.16 13.46 4.81
N SER A 142 20.00 14.49 4.80
CA SER A 142 19.60 15.85 4.44
C SER A 142 19.22 15.93 2.96
N ASP A 143 20.00 15.28 2.09
CA ASP A 143 19.69 15.16 0.67
C ASP A 143 18.33 14.44 0.44
N LEU A 144 18.00 13.39 1.20
CA LEU A 144 16.68 12.74 1.12
C LEU A 144 15.53 13.64 1.60
N MET A 145 15.76 14.45 2.64
CA MET A 145 14.79 15.43 3.10
C MET A 145 14.53 16.53 2.05
N ASN A 146 15.57 16.95 1.32
CA ASN A 146 15.44 17.88 0.20
C ASN A 146 14.57 17.30 -0.92
N GLU A 147 14.65 15.99 -1.18
CA GLU A 147 13.79 15.31 -2.15
C GLU A 147 12.31 15.25 -1.71
N LEU A 148 12.03 15.12 -0.41
CA LEU A 148 10.67 15.24 0.11
C LEU A 148 10.13 16.67 -0.03
N GLU A 149 10.96 17.69 0.20
CA GLU A 149 10.59 19.09 -0.02
C GLU A 149 10.36 19.38 -1.51
N PHE A 150 11.18 18.82 -2.41
CA PHE A 150 10.95 18.86 -3.85
C PHE A 150 9.55 18.32 -4.20
N CYS A 151 9.14 17.18 -3.63
CA CYS A 151 7.80 16.62 -3.84
C CYS A 151 6.71 17.58 -3.40
N LYS A 152 6.86 18.19 -2.21
CA LYS A 152 5.92 19.17 -1.67
C LYS A 152 5.78 20.38 -2.62
N ILE A 153 6.89 20.91 -3.12
CA ILE A 153 6.90 22.00 -4.11
C ILE A 153 6.20 21.58 -5.41
N ALA A 154 6.43 20.36 -5.88
CA ALA A 154 5.81 19.84 -7.09
C ALA A 154 4.28 19.68 -6.94
N PHE A 155 3.77 19.31 -5.76
CA PHE A 155 2.34 19.24 -5.51
C PHE A 155 1.65 20.61 -5.56
N TYR A 156 2.34 21.72 -5.24
CA TYR A 156 1.77 23.04 -5.48
C TYR A 156 1.52 23.32 -6.97
N LYS A 157 2.23 22.67 -7.88
CA LYS A 157 2.02 22.81 -9.33
C LYS A 157 0.97 21.83 -9.87
N ASP A 158 1.02 20.57 -9.45
CA ASP A 158 0.07 19.52 -9.82
C ASP A 158 -0.05 18.53 -8.65
N ASP A 159 -1.06 18.75 -7.81
CA ASP A 159 -1.33 18.00 -6.59
C ASP A 159 -1.91 16.60 -6.86
N ARG A 160 -2.25 16.30 -8.12
CA ARG A 160 -2.72 15.00 -8.60
C ARG A 160 -1.68 14.29 -9.47
N ASN A 161 -0.43 14.76 -9.47
CA ASN A 161 0.64 14.12 -10.21
C ASN A 161 1.03 12.77 -9.58
N TYR A 162 0.50 11.68 -10.14
CA TYR A 162 0.73 10.33 -9.64
C TYR A 162 2.22 9.93 -9.64
N HIS A 163 3.02 10.44 -10.57
CA HIS A 163 4.46 10.14 -10.58
C HIS A 163 5.17 10.76 -9.37
N CYS A 164 4.79 11.99 -9.02
CA CYS A 164 5.35 12.68 -7.85
C CYS A 164 4.92 12.00 -6.54
N TRP A 165 3.67 11.56 -6.46
CA TRP A 165 3.18 10.75 -5.34
C TRP A 165 3.95 9.43 -5.19
N ASN A 166 4.15 8.71 -6.31
CA ASN A 166 4.95 7.49 -6.31
C ASN A 166 6.42 7.74 -5.93
N TYR A 167 7.00 8.83 -6.45
CA TYR A 167 8.36 9.24 -6.12
C TYR A 167 8.50 9.58 -4.64
N ARG A 168 7.55 10.32 -4.05
CA ARG A 168 7.57 10.61 -2.61
C ARG A 168 7.55 9.33 -1.77
N SER A 169 6.69 8.37 -2.10
CA SER A 169 6.64 7.06 -1.43
C SER A 169 7.97 6.31 -1.54
N TYR A 170 8.63 6.41 -2.69
CA TYR A 170 9.96 5.85 -2.88
C TYR A 170 11.03 6.52 -2.00
N ILE A 171 11.01 7.85 -1.89
CA ILE A 171 11.95 8.59 -1.01
C ILE A 171 11.72 8.21 0.45
N ILE A 172 10.48 8.08 0.91
CA ILE A 172 10.19 7.60 2.27
C ILE A 172 10.78 6.20 2.50
N ALA A 173 10.65 5.30 1.52
CA ALA A 173 11.31 4.00 1.57
C ALA A 173 12.83 4.12 1.75
N CYS A 174 13.46 5.00 0.98
CA CYS A 174 14.88 5.30 1.07
C CYS A 174 15.28 5.86 2.44
N VAL A 175 14.50 6.78 3.01
CA VAL A 175 14.72 7.31 4.36
C VAL A 175 14.68 6.19 5.39
N HIS A 176 13.68 5.32 5.34
CA HIS A 176 13.56 4.18 6.26
C HIS A 176 14.77 3.25 6.16
N ILE A 177 15.21 2.91 4.95
CA ILE A 177 16.40 2.08 4.71
C ILE A 177 17.65 2.75 5.26
N TYR A 178 17.84 4.05 5.01
CA TYR A 178 18.99 4.82 5.47
C TYR A 178 19.08 4.83 7.01
N VAL A 179 17.97 5.15 7.69
CA VAL A 179 17.89 5.16 9.16
C VAL A 179 18.17 3.77 9.74
N LYS A 180 17.65 2.71 9.12
CA LYS A 180 17.92 1.32 9.56
C LYS A 180 19.38 0.91 9.39
N ARG A 181 20.01 1.24 8.27
CA ARG A 181 21.45 0.98 8.04
C ARG A 181 22.32 1.61 9.12
N GLY A 182 22.02 2.86 9.50
CA GLY A 182 22.73 3.56 10.58
C GLY A 182 22.63 2.87 11.95
N LYS A 183 21.50 2.19 12.24
CA LYS A 183 21.31 1.43 13.48
C LYS A 183 22.07 0.09 13.48
N ASN A 184 22.09 -0.62 12.36
CA ASN A 184 22.72 -1.95 12.27
C ASN A 184 24.24 -1.89 12.07
N GLY A 185 24.77 -0.88 11.39
CA GLY A 185 26.21 -0.73 11.13
C GLY A 185 27.07 -0.57 12.38
N LYS A 186 26.48 -0.19 13.52
CA LYS A 186 27.16 -0.07 14.83
C LYS A 186 27.05 -1.31 15.72
N ALA A 187 26.18 -2.26 15.39
CA ALA A 187 25.97 -3.48 16.18
C ALA A 187 27.02 -4.59 15.90
N HIS A 188 27.89 -4.41 14.90
CA HIS A 188 28.97 -5.36 14.56
C HIS A 188 30.37 -4.90 15.00
N SER A 189 30.47 -3.76 15.70
CA SER A 189 31.71 -3.29 16.31
C SER A 189 31.63 -3.38 17.83
N GLY A 190 31.98 -4.55 18.37
CA GLY A 190 32.28 -4.75 19.80
C GLY A 190 31.29 -5.65 20.54
N GLU A 191 31.64 -6.92 20.71
CA GLU A 191 31.12 -7.73 21.82
C GLU A 191 31.65 -7.13 23.13
N GLY A 192 30.73 -6.65 23.97
CA GLY A 192 31.01 -6.35 25.38
C GLY A 192 30.98 -4.87 25.77
N SER A 193 29.79 -4.25 25.79
CA SER A 193 29.43 -3.30 26.84
C SER A 193 27.91 -3.16 26.96
N THR A 194 27.49 -2.88 28.20
CA THR A 194 26.14 -2.72 28.71
C THR A 194 25.22 -1.87 27.85
N TYR A 195 23.93 -2.23 27.83
CA TYR A 195 22.82 -1.59 27.13
C TYR A 195 22.65 -0.10 27.49
N GLU A 196 23.43 0.78 26.86
CA GLU A 196 23.10 2.18 26.70
C GLU A 196 22.94 2.46 25.20
N LEU A 197 21.71 2.77 24.79
CA LEU A 197 21.42 3.25 23.44
C LEU A 197 22.22 4.54 23.20
N ASP A 198 23.17 4.50 22.28
CA ASP A 198 23.95 5.66 21.83
C ASP A 198 22.99 6.80 21.37
N PRO A 199 23.02 7.99 21.99
CA PRO A 199 22.05 9.08 21.75
C PRO A 199 21.90 9.47 20.27
N ALA A 200 22.99 9.40 19.50
CA ALA A 200 22.99 9.74 18.07
C ALA A 200 22.13 8.80 17.20
N SER A 201 21.98 7.54 17.61
CA SER A 201 21.14 6.54 16.90
C SER A 201 19.64 6.70 17.19
N ALA A 202 19.32 7.22 18.37
CA ALA A 202 17.97 7.65 18.75
C ALA A 202 17.61 8.99 18.09
N GLU A 203 18.56 9.91 17.93
CA GLU A 203 18.37 11.20 17.25
C GLU A 203 18.01 11.05 15.78
N LEU A 204 18.69 10.20 15.01
CA LEU A 204 18.40 10.00 13.57
C LEU A 204 17.04 9.32 13.34
N GLY A 205 16.65 8.41 14.24
CA GLY A 205 15.34 7.74 14.19
C GLY A 205 14.16 8.63 14.58
N ASN A 206 14.40 9.70 15.33
CA ASN A 206 13.39 10.69 15.74
C ASN A 206 13.31 11.90 14.79
N GLN A 207 14.20 11.99 13.79
CA GLN A 207 14.33 13.18 12.95
C GLN A 207 13.25 13.31 11.86
N PHE A 208 12.63 12.19 11.46
CA PHE A 208 11.51 12.19 10.50
C PHE A 208 10.40 11.22 10.93
N ASP A 209 9.25 11.80 11.28
CA ASP A 209 8.01 11.06 11.49
C ASP A 209 7.16 11.13 10.22
N VAL A 210 7.05 9.99 9.53
CA VAL A 210 6.27 9.86 8.29
C VAL A 210 4.79 10.15 8.50
N HIS A 211 4.19 9.77 9.64
CA HIS A 211 2.77 9.97 9.87
C HIS A 211 2.48 11.44 10.15
N LYS A 212 3.34 12.10 10.93
CA LYS A 212 3.27 13.56 11.12
C LYS A 212 3.46 14.30 9.80
N SER A 213 4.47 13.92 9.00
CA SER A 213 4.72 14.52 7.67
C SER A 213 3.52 14.32 6.73
N ASN A 214 2.92 13.14 6.72
CA ASN A 214 1.76 12.83 5.89
C ASN A 214 0.51 13.60 6.34
N TYR A 215 0.29 13.74 7.65
CA TYR A 215 -0.82 14.51 8.19
C TYR A 215 -0.73 15.99 7.78
N GLU A 216 0.41 16.64 8.05
CA GLU A 216 0.61 18.06 7.69
C GLU A 216 0.49 18.31 6.18
N LEU A 217 1.04 17.41 5.36
CA LEU A 217 0.94 17.51 3.91
C LEU A 217 -0.51 17.33 3.44
N SER A 218 -1.22 16.31 3.93
CA SER A 218 -2.61 16.05 3.57
C SER A 218 -3.50 17.25 3.88
N LYS A 219 -3.36 17.81 5.09
CA LYS A 219 -4.09 18.99 5.55
C LYS A 219 -3.83 20.18 4.63
N THR A 220 -2.55 20.49 4.38
CA THR A 220 -2.14 21.59 3.49
C THR A 220 -2.74 21.46 2.08
N LEU A 221 -2.76 20.24 1.53
CA LEU A 221 -3.27 20.01 0.18
C LEU A 221 -4.80 20.05 0.10
N ILE A 222 -5.49 19.53 1.11
CA ILE A 222 -6.96 19.54 1.20
C ILE A 222 -7.47 20.98 1.40
N GLU A 223 -6.85 21.75 2.30
CA GLU A 223 -7.22 23.15 2.53
C GLU A 223 -7.06 24.01 1.27
N ARG A 224 -6.11 23.66 0.40
CA ARG A 224 -5.90 24.35 -0.87
C ARG A 224 -6.90 23.89 -1.95
N ASN A 225 -7.21 22.60 -1.97
CA ASN A 225 -8.06 21.97 -2.95
C ASN A 225 -8.77 20.77 -2.31
N PHE A 226 -10.01 21.00 -1.85
CA PHE A 226 -10.83 19.94 -1.24
C PHE A 226 -11.09 18.78 -2.19
N SER A 227 -11.05 19.03 -3.51
CA SER A 227 -11.18 17.99 -4.55
C SER A 227 -9.85 17.36 -4.91
N ASN A 228 -9.19 16.78 -3.89
CA ASN A 228 -7.90 16.14 -4.03
C ASN A 228 -7.92 14.71 -3.49
N PHE A 229 -8.29 13.78 -4.36
CA PHE A 229 -8.29 12.35 -4.07
C PHE A 229 -6.97 11.86 -3.49
N SER A 230 -5.82 12.32 -4.01
CA SER A 230 -4.51 11.87 -3.52
C SER A 230 -4.23 12.34 -2.10
N ALA A 231 -4.66 13.55 -1.73
CA ALA A 231 -4.48 14.08 -0.39
C ALA A 231 -5.40 13.40 0.63
N TRP A 232 -6.66 13.13 0.26
CA TRP A 232 -7.57 12.30 1.07
C TRP A 232 -7.04 10.88 1.22
N PHE A 233 -6.55 10.28 0.14
CA PHE A 233 -5.92 8.95 0.17
C PHE A 233 -4.69 8.91 1.09
N LEU A 234 -3.90 9.98 1.15
CA LEU A 234 -2.78 10.07 2.09
C LEU A 234 -3.25 9.97 3.55
N LYS A 235 -4.45 10.44 3.89
CA LYS A 235 -4.96 10.39 5.27
C LYS A 235 -5.20 8.98 5.80
N TYR A 236 -5.44 8.01 4.91
CA TYR A 236 -5.52 6.59 5.29
C TYR A 236 -4.21 6.08 5.91
N THR A 237 -3.08 6.73 5.63
CA THR A 237 -1.74 6.32 6.10
C THR A 237 -1.35 6.85 7.49
N ILE A 238 -2.24 7.61 8.14
CA ILE A 238 -1.93 8.34 9.36
C ILE A 238 -2.25 7.47 10.57
N ARG A 239 -1.37 7.49 11.59
CA ARG A 239 -1.63 6.83 12.88
C ARG A 239 -2.84 7.43 13.56
N GLU A 240 -3.65 6.59 14.18
CA GLU A 240 -4.87 7.03 14.86
C GLU A 240 -4.58 8.05 15.95
N SER A 241 -3.48 7.87 16.68
CA SER A 241 -3.05 8.79 17.75
C SER A 241 -2.76 10.23 17.30
N LEU A 242 -2.57 10.47 15.99
CA LEU A 242 -2.39 11.82 15.44
C LEU A 242 -3.70 12.45 14.94
N ILE A 243 -4.77 11.67 14.86
CA ILE A 243 -6.06 12.12 14.35
C ILE A 243 -6.93 12.57 15.53
N CYS A 244 -7.35 13.83 15.51
CA CYS A 244 -8.34 14.33 16.44
C CYS A 244 -9.72 14.24 15.76
N ASP A 245 -10.60 13.41 16.30
CA ASP A 245 -11.89 13.10 15.67
C ASP A 245 -12.75 14.32 15.41
N GLU A 246 -12.79 15.28 16.35
CA GLU A 246 -13.57 16.52 16.20
C GLU A 246 -13.04 17.37 15.05
N ASN A 247 -11.72 17.60 15.01
CA ASN A 247 -11.09 18.39 13.95
C ASN A 247 -11.24 17.72 12.57
N GLU A 248 -11.15 16.39 12.52
CA GLU A 248 -11.27 15.64 11.27
C GLU A 248 -12.71 15.66 10.74
N LEU A 249 -13.69 15.47 11.62
CA LEU A 249 -15.11 15.61 11.26
C LEU A 249 -15.43 17.02 10.77
N ASP A 250 -14.89 18.05 11.41
CA ASP A 250 -15.09 19.43 10.98
C ASP A 250 -14.45 19.71 9.62
N LEU A 251 -13.25 19.18 9.35
CA LEU A 251 -12.63 19.24 8.03
C LEU A 251 -13.49 18.55 6.95
N ILE A 252 -13.97 17.34 7.23
CA ILE A 252 -14.83 16.58 6.32
C ILE A 252 -16.14 17.33 6.06
N LYS A 253 -16.80 17.85 7.10
CA LYS A 253 -18.02 18.64 6.97
C LYS A 253 -17.80 19.83 6.04
N ASN A 254 -16.77 20.63 6.32
CA ASN A 254 -16.47 21.82 5.51
C ASN A 254 -16.22 21.47 4.04
N ALA A 255 -15.55 20.34 3.78
CA ALA A 255 -15.36 19.83 2.42
C ALA A 255 -16.71 19.42 1.78
N ILE A 256 -17.61 18.75 2.51
CA ILE A 256 -18.91 18.27 1.98
C ILE A 256 -19.80 19.46 1.67
N PHE A 257 -19.80 20.48 2.53
CA PHE A 257 -20.50 21.75 2.29
C PHE A 257 -19.98 22.49 1.06
N THR A 258 -18.70 22.36 0.74
CA THR A 258 -18.07 23.08 -0.37
C THR A 258 -18.31 22.39 -1.70
N ASP A 259 -18.18 21.06 -1.76
CA ASP A 259 -18.45 20.27 -2.97
C ASP A 259 -19.07 18.90 -2.61
N PRO A 260 -20.41 18.82 -2.50
CA PRO A 260 -21.09 17.58 -2.14
C PRO A 260 -21.01 16.51 -3.25
N PHE A 261 -20.54 16.84 -4.46
CA PHE A 261 -20.40 15.90 -5.56
C PHE A 261 -19.00 15.26 -5.63
N ASP A 262 -18.08 15.66 -4.76
CA ASP A 262 -16.74 15.08 -4.70
C ASP A 262 -16.77 13.65 -4.14
N GLN A 263 -16.53 12.67 -5.01
CA GLN A 263 -16.50 11.25 -4.63
C GLN A 263 -15.39 10.92 -3.63
N SER A 264 -14.21 11.54 -3.75
CA SER A 264 -13.04 11.22 -2.92
C SER A 264 -13.29 11.52 -1.44
N LEU A 265 -14.04 12.58 -1.20
CA LEU A 265 -14.46 12.99 0.13
C LEU A 265 -15.42 11.98 0.77
N TRP A 266 -16.42 11.50 0.03
CA TRP A 266 -17.37 10.51 0.54
C TRP A 266 -16.70 9.15 0.80
N GLU A 267 -15.73 8.76 -0.03
CA GLU A 267 -14.93 7.55 0.21
C GLU A 267 -14.10 7.66 1.48
N PHE A 268 -13.46 8.81 1.73
CA PHE A 268 -12.73 9.06 2.96
C PHE A 268 -13.65 9.11 4.18
N TYR A 269 -14.78 9.81 4.08
CA TYR A 269 -15.79 9.87 5.15
C TYR A 269 -16.31 8.48 5.52
N ARG A 270 -16.59 7.64 4.52
CA ARG A 270 -16.99 6.24 4.75
C ARG A 270 -15.90 5.47 5.47
N TRP A 271 -14.64 5.62 5.06
CA TRP A 271 -13.54 4.97 5.76
C TRP A 271 -13.40 5.47 7.20
N PHE A 272 -13.42 6.79 7.40
CA PHE A 272 -13.22 7.43 8.69
C PHE A 272 -14.31 7.08 9.72
N LEU A 273 -15.57 6.91 9.31
CA LEU A 273 -16.65 6.54 10.20
C LEU A 273 -16.88 5.04 10.34
N PHE A 274 -16.71 4.28 9.26
CA PHE A 274 -17.16 2.88 9.18
C PHE A 274 -16.03 1.88 9.00
N GLN A 275 -14.82 2.32 8.66
CA GLN A 275 -13.64 1.47 8.49
C GLN A 275 -12.46 1.89 9.35
N LYS A 276 -12.68 2.77 10.36
CA LYS A 276 -11.80 2.87 11.54
C LYS A 276 -11.52 1.44 12.01
N GLY A 277 -10.28 1.01 11.82
CA GLY A 277 -9.90 -0.38 11.63
C GLY A 277 -10.60 -1.36 12.57
N ASN A 278 -11.57 -2.12 12.05
CA ASN A 278 -11.73 -3.48 12.57
C ASN A 278 -10.59 -4.32 11.99
N ASP A 279 -9.39 -4.10 12.53
CA ASP A 279 -8.21 -4.92 12.31
C ASP A 279 -8.53 -6.38 12.69
N LYS A 280 -9.41 -6.52 13.68
CA LYS A 280 -9.99 -7.79 14.10
C LYS A 280 -11.25 -8.07 13.30
N GLU A 281 -11.25 -9.22 12.64
CA GLU A 281 -12.45 -9.80 12.07
C GLU A 281 -13.37 -10.31 13.18
N GLU A 282 -14.67 -10.21 12.94
CA GLU A 282 -15.69 -10.81 13.79
C GLU A 282 -16.51 -11.83 12.98
N ILE A 283 -17.05 -12.83 13.69
CA ILE A 283 -17.99 -13.76 13.06
C ILE A 283 -19.30 -13.04 12.82
N PHE A 284 -19.69 -12.96 11.55
CA PHE A 284 -20.92 -12.32 11.11
C PHE A 284 -22.14 -13.10 11.62
N PHE A 285 -22.18 -14.40 11.39
CA PHE A 285 -23.14 -15.31 12.03
C PHE A 285 -22.62 -16.75 12.06
N THR A 286 -23.25 -17.58 12.89
CA THR A 286 -22.98 -19.03 12.95
C THR A 286 -24.23 -19.86 12.63
N LEU A 287 -24.01 -21.05 12.07
CA LEU A 287 -25.05 -22.03 11.80
C LEU A 287 -24.65 -23.38 12.42
N LEU A 288 -25.58 -24.03 13.12
CA LEU A 288 -25.41 -25.40 13.60
C LEU A 288 -26.27 -26.36 12.77
N GLN A 289 -25.64 -27.31 12.09
CA GLN A 289 -26.32 -28.35 11.32
C GLN A 289 -25.54 -29.66 11.39
N ASN A 290 -26.21 -30.78 11.68
CA ASN A 290 -25.59 -32.13 11.68
C ASN A 290 -24.30 -32.26 12.53
N ASN A 291 -24.29 -31.68 13.75
CA ASN A 291 -23.12 -31.58 14.63
C ASN A 291 -21.91 -30.81 14.05
N CYS A 292 -22.13 -30.01 13.01
CA CYS A 292 -21.16 -29.08 12.45
C CYS A 292 -21.57 -27.64 12.77
N ILE A 293 -20.64 -26.86 13.29
CA ILE A 293 -20.77 -25.41 13.45
C ILE A 293 -20.11 -24.75 12.25
N TYR A 294 -20.84 -23.91 11.53
CA TYR A 294 -20.35 -23.14 10.40
C TYR A 294 -20.15 -21.69 10.81
N PHE A 295 -19.03 -21.11 10.42
CA PHE A 295 -18.63 -19.74 10.70
C PHE A 295 -18.67 -18.92 9.42
N PHE A 296 -19.43 -17.84 9.45
CA PHE A 296 -19.51 -16.88 8.35
C PHE A 296 -18.82 -15.60 8.75
N PHE A 297 -17.94 -15.12 7.88
CA PHE A 297 -17.21 -13.88 8.05
C PHE A 297 -17.79 -12.79 7.15
N GLN A 298 -17.72 -11.56 7.62
CA GLN A 298 -18.17 -10.39 6.86
C GLN A 298 -17.17 -10.06 5.75
N ASN A 299 -15.88 -10.18 6.02
CA ASN A 299 -14.80 -9.99 5.06
C ASN A 299 -14.21 -11.32 4.58
N LEU A 300 -13.43 -11.25 3.50
CA LEU A 300 -12.64 -12.37 3.01
C LEU A 300 -11.49 -12.67 4.00
N VAL A 301 -11.53 -13.86 4.59
CA VAL A 301 -10.49 -14.35 5.49
C VAL A 301 -10.01 -15.73 5.08
N LYS A 302 -8.72 -15.98 5.35
CA LYS A 302 -8.12 -17.31 5.31
C LYS A 302 -7.88 -17.80 6.74
N ALA A 303 -8.75 -18.65 7.26
CA ALA A 303 -8.55 -19.23 8.58
C ALA A 303 -7.38 -20.24 8.59
N ASN A 304 -6.49 -20.14 9.58
CA ASN A 304 -5.50 -21.17 9.88
C ASN A 304 -6.16 -22.27 10.71
N LEU A 305 -6.74 -23.25 10.02
CA LEU A 305 -7.46 -24.37 10.63
C LEU A 305 -6.57 -25.27 11.46
N SER A 306 -5.27 -25.34 11.17
CA SER A 306 -4.32 -26.17 11.91
C SER A 306 -4.00 -25.61 13.31
N LYS A 307 -4.07 -24.28 13.46
CA LYS A 307 -3.79 -23.56 14.71
C LYS A 307 -5.05 -23.25 15.50
N SER A 308 -6.21 -23.24 14.84
CA SER A 308 -7.51 -22.92 15.46
C SER A 308 -8.00 -24.08 16.34
N LYS A 309 -8.56 -23.75 17.51
CA LYS A 309 -8.96 -24.73 18.53
C LYS A 309 -10.30 -24.40 19.18
N CYS A 310 -10.93 -25.42 19.76
CA CYS A 310 -12.21 -25.31 20.48
C CYS A 310 -12.04 -25.82 21.91
N TYR A 311 -12.65 -25.15 22.88
CA TYR A 311 -12.57 -25.47 24.31
C TYR A 311 -13.96 -25.48 24.96
N ASP A 312 -14.14 -26.30 25.99
CA ASP A 312 -15.34 -26.36 26.83
C ASP A 312 -15.34 -25.33 27.99
N ASP A 313 -16.41 -25.32 28.79
CA ASP A 313 -16.57 -24.50 30.01
C ASP A 313 -15.39 -24.62 31.01
N ASN A 314 -14.66 -25.74 30.99
CA ASN A 314 -13.56 -26.03 31.90
C ASN A 314 -12.18 -25.80 31.24
N GLY A 315 -12.14 -25.24 30.03
CA GLY A 315 -10.92 -24.99 29.27
C GLY A 315 -10.28 -26.25 28.67
N ARG A 316 -11.01 -27.38 28.60
CA ARG A 316 -10.54 -28.61 27.97
C ARG A 316 -10.76 -28.52 26.47
N GLU A 317 -9.74 -28.90 25.69
CA GLU A 317 -9.83 -28.89 24.23
C GLU A 317 -10.84 -29.96 23.76
N ILE A 318 -11.81 -29.52 22.96
CA ILE A 318 -12.82 -30.40 22.36
C ILE A 318 -12.25 -30.96 21.06
N THR A 319 -12.29 -32.28 20.94
CA THR A 319 -11.85 -32.97 19.73
C THR A 319 -12.87 -32.81 18.60
N GLY A 320 -12.40 -32.31 17.47
CA GLY A 320 -13.23 -32.09 16.28
C GLY A 320 -12.39 -31.86 15.03
N GLU A 321 -13.04 -31.88 13.89
CA GLU A 321 -12.42 -31.68 12.58
C GLU A 321 -12.79 -30.31 12.03
N TRP A 322 -11.77 -29.48 11.80
CA TRP A 322 -11.94 -28.24 11.04
C TRP A 322 -12.06 -28.53 9.55
N GLY A 323 -12.96 -27.83 8.89
CA GLY A 323 -13.18 -27.89 7.46
C GLY A 323 -13.42 -26.52 6.85
N GLN A 324 -13.41 -26.48 5.52
CA GLN A 324 -13.77 -25.30 4.75
C GLN A 324 -14.60 -25.72 3.54
N HIS A 325 -15.53 -24.86 3.13
CA HIS A 325 -16.36 -25.04 1.95
C HIS A 325 -16.17 -23.85 1.01
N PHE A 326 -15.74 -24.11 -0.22
CA PHE A 326 -15.56 -23.09 -1.24
C PHE A 326 -16.91 -22.58 -1.74
N VAL A 327 -17.07 -21.26 -1.77
CA VAL A 327 -18.27 -20.63 -2.34
C VAL A 327 -17.95 -20.06 -3.70
N ALA A 328 -18.41 -20.73 -4.76
CA ALA A 328 -18.29 -20.26 -6.14
C ALA A 328 -19.14 -18.99 -6.34
N LEU A 329 -18.49 -17.83 -6.26
CA LEU A 329 -19.03 -16.57 -6.76
C LEU A 329 -18.86 -16.58 -8.28
N ASN A 330 -19.89 -16.23 -9.04
CA ASN A 330 -19.73 -15.99 -10.49
C ASN A 330 -18.89 -14.71 -10.65
N ASN A 331 -17.58 -14.84 -10.54
CA ASN A 331 -16.63 -13.75 -10.65
C ASN A 331 -15.68 -14.09 -11.82
N PRO A 332 -15.67 -13.30 -12.91
CA PRO A 332 -14.94 -13.64 -14.14
C PRO A 332 -13.40 -13.66 -14.00
N HIS A 333 -12.85 -13.39 -12.80
CA HIS A 333 -11.42 -13.26 -12.58
C HIS A 333 -10.80 -14.29 -11.62
N ASP A 334 -11.55 -15.25 -11.06
CA ASP A 334 -11.05 -16.38 -10.22
C ASP A 334 -10.06 -16.04 -9.09
N SER A 335 -9.84 -14.76 -8.78
CA SER A 335 -8.65 -14.34 -8.02
C SER A 335 -8.87 -14.25 -6.50
N PHE A 336 -10.08 -14.53 -6.01
CA PHE A 336 -10.39 -14.46 -4.57
C PHE A 336 -11.24 -15.65 -4.14
N GLU A 337 -10.63 -16.53 -3.34
CA GLU A 337 -11.32 -17.67 -2.75
C GLU A 337 -12.14 -17.21 -1.54
N SER A 338 -13.44 -17.50 -1.56
CA SER A 338 -14.34 -17.23 -0.45
C SER A 338 -14.74 -18.55 0.19
N TYR A 339 -14.40 -18.72 1.46
CA TYR A 339 -14.66 -19.95 2.21
C TYR A 339 -15.67 -19.72 3.33
N VAL A 340 -16.56 -20.70 3.53
CA VAL A 340 -17.27 -20.89 4.79
C VAL A 340 -16.48 -21.91 5.60
N TYR A 341 -16.07 -21.54 6.80
CA TYR A 341 -15.32 -22.43 7.69
C TYR A 341 -16.26 -23.22 8.57
N CYS A 342 -15.90 -24.44 8.93
CA CYS A 342 -16.71 -25.24 9.83
C CYS A 342 -15.87 -26.04 10.82
N PHE A 343 -16.46 -26.38 11.95
CA PHE A 343 -15.92 -27.28 12.94
C PHE A 343 -16.94 -28.39 13.21
N LYS A 344 -16.56 -29.63 12.92
CA LYS A 344 -17.38 -30.81 13.16
C LYS A 344 -16.95 -31.46 14.47
N ILE A 345 -17.87 -31.56 15.42
CA ILE A 345 -17.61 -32.18 16.71
C ILE A 345 -17.64 -33.70 16.54
N THR A 346 -16.52 -34.38 16.87
CA THR A 346 -16.37 -35.82 16.66
C THR A 346 -17.08 -36.63 17.75
N ASP A 347 -17.12 -36.10 18.98
CA ASP A 347 -17.89 -36.69 20.06
C ASP A 347 -19.38 -36.34 19.92
N LYS A 348 -20.15 -37.34 19.45
CA LYS A 348 -21.59 -37.21 19.20
C LYS A 348 -22.40 -36.91 20.46
N HIS A 349 -21.84 -37.17 21.64
CA HIS A 349 -22.55 -36.96 22.90
C HIS A 349 -22.40 -35.54 23.45
N ILE A 350 -21.37 -34.79 23.06
CA ILE A 350 -21.11 -33.42 23.58
C ILE A 350 -22.33 -32.49 23.47
N LEU A 351 -23.01 -32.43 22.32
CA LEU A 351 -24.18 -31.53 22.15
C LEU A 351 -25.50 -32.12 22.68
N LEU A 352 -25.56 -33.44 22.91
CA LEU A 352 -26.79 -34.18 23.21
C LEU A 352 -26.87 -34.69 24.66
N SER A 353 -25.76 -34.73 25.40
CA SER A 353 -25.67 -35.27 26.76
C SER A 353 -25.70 -34.21 27.87
N GLY A 354 -25.89 -32.93 27.53
CA GLY A 354 -26.15 -31.86 28.50
C GLY A 354 -24.92 -31.35 29.28
N GLN A 355 -23.73 -31.29 28.67
CA GLN A 355 -22.51 -30.86 29.39
C GLN A 355 -21.80 -29.58 28.90
N PRO A 356 -21.67 -29.23 27.61
CA PRO A 356 -21.16 -27.91 27.27
C PRO A 356 -22.33 -26.96 27.27
N THR A 357 -22.42 -26.16 28.34
CA THR A 357 -23.23 -24.94 28.27
C THR A 357 -22.52 -23.85 27.49
N TYR A 358 -21.24 -24.05 27.15
CA TYR A 358 -20.36 -23.04 26.59
C TYR A 358 -19.28 -23.67 25.69
N LEU A 359 -19.07 -23.09 24.50
CA LEU A 359 -17.94 -23.40 23.62
C LEU A 359 -17.13 -22.15 23.36
N LYS A 360 -15.82 -22.25 23.50
CA LYS A 360 -14.87 -21.19 23.18
C LYS A 360 -14.02 -21.59 21.98
N PHE A 361 -14.13 -20.85 20.89
CA PHE A 361 -13.32 -21.02 19.70
C PHE A 361 -12.20 -19.98 19.67
N CYS A 362 -10.96 -20.44 19.60
CA CYS A 362 -9.80 -19.59 19.31
C CYS A 362 -9.47 -19.77 17.83
N ILE A 363 -9.86 -18.80 17.00
CA ILE A 363 -9.72 -18.88 15.54
C ILE A 363 -8.55 -18.01 15.11
N PHE A 364 -7.57 -18.62 14.45
CA PHE A 364 -6.45 -17.94 13.81
C PHE A 364 -6.78 -17.72 12.33
N TYR A 365 -6.44 -16.56 11.80
CA TYR A 365 -6.76 -16.21 10.41
C TYR A 365 -5.81 -15.17 9.84
N TYR A 366 -5.75 -15.14 8.51
CA TYR A 366 -5.14 -14.07 7.72
C TYR A 366 -6.27 -13.34 7.01
N LYS A 367 -6.33 -12.01 7.14
CA LYS A 367 -7.34 -11.19 6.46
C LYS A 367 -6.78 -10.67 5.14
N TYR A 368 -7.52 -10.89 4.05
CA TYR A 368 -7.15 -10.33 2.76
C TYR A 368 -7.45 -8.83 2.80
N ASN A 369 -6.51 -7.99 2.37
CA ASN A 369 -6.57 -6.53 2.46
C ASN A 369 -6.48 -5.94 3.89
N LEU A 370 -5.61 -6.50 4.74
CA LEU A 370 -5.09 -5.73 5.88
C LEU A 370 -4.19 -4.62 5.34
N TYR A 371 -4.80 -3.48 5.07
CA TYR A 371 -4.11 -2.22 5.21
C TYR A 371 -4.07 -1.95 6.71
N GLU A 372 -3.02 -2.39 7.42
CA GLU A 372 -2.75 -1.83 8.75
C GLU A 372 -2.40 -0.36 8.52
N PRO A 373 -3.26 0.60 8.89
CA PRO A 373 -3.06 2.01 8.54
C PRO A 373 -1.71 2.56 9.03
N GLU A 374 -1.16 1.93 10.07
CA GLU A 374 0.04 2.33 10.78
C GLU A 374 1.34 1.69 10.25
N GLU A 375 1.28 0.53 9.57
CA GLU A 375 2.46 -0.18 9.04
C GLU A 375 2.55 -0.07 7.51
N ILE A 376 3.04 1.07 7.02
CA ILE A 376 3.29 1.22 5.58
C ILE A 376 4.62 0.57 5.22
N HIS A 377 4.55 -0.56 4.52
CA HIS A 377 5.73 -1.32 4.08
C HIS A 377 6.35 -0.78 2.80
N TYR A 378 6.92 0.44 2.87
CA TYR A 378 7.59 1.10 1.74
C TYR A 378 8.73 0.28 1.10
N GLU A 379 9.28 -0.70 1.84
CA GLU A 379 10.46 -1.50 1.47
C GLU A 379 10.12 -2.76 0.64
N LYS A 380 8.84 -3.19 0.60
CA LYS A 380 8.47 -4.59 0.29
C LYS A 380 8.77 -5.07 -1.14
N ASN A 381 8.82 -4.18 -2.13
CA ASN A 381 8.88 -4.58 -3.55
C ASN A 381 9.88 -3.83 -4.46
N VAL A 382 10.32 -2.61 -4.14
CA VAL A 382 11.06 -1.76 -5.13
C VAL A 382 12.56 -1.65 -4.84
N LEU A 383 12.99 -1.95 -3.60
CA LEU A 383 14.35 -1.64 -3.12
C LEU A 383 15.10 -2.84 -2.53
N ARG A 384 14.70 -4.07 -2.86
CA ARG A 384 15.33 -5.29 -2.30
C ARG A 384 16.85 -5.35 -2.55
N ASP A 385 17.31 -4.79 -3.65
CA ASP A 385 18.74 -4.72 -3.98
C ASP A 385 19.50 -3.61 -3.24
N LEU A 386 18.81 -2.70 -2.54
CA LEU A 386 19.40 -1.87 -1.48
C LEU A 386 19.50 -2.62 -0.13
N MET A 387 18.89 -3.79 -0.02
CA MET A 387 18.77 -4.58 1.22
C MET A 387 19.49 -5.94 1.13
N VAL A 388 20.39 -6.12 0.15
CA VAL A 388 21.20 -7.36 0.03
C VAL A 388 22.00 -7.56 1.34
N CYS A 389 21.93 -8.77 1.91
CA CYS A 389 22.45 -9.22 3.22
C CYS A 389 21.52 -9.12 4.44
N HIS A 390 20.20 -9.10 4.25
CA HIS A 390 19.24 -9.10 5.36
C HIS A 390 18.19 -10.23 5.26
N ASP A 391 18.42 -11.31 6.02
CA ASP A 391 17.57 -12.52 6.10
C ASP A 391 16.21 -12.31 6.81
N PHE A 392 15.95 -11.10 7.34
CA PHE A 392 14.75 -10.80 8.13
C PHE A 392 13.49 -10.52 7.30
N LEU A 393 13.55 -10.64 5.96
CA LEU A 393 12.36 -10.63 5.10
C LEU A 393 11.73 -12.02 4.90
N SER A 394 12.21 -13.04 5.62
CA SER A 394 11.51 -14.33 5.70
C SER A 394 10.21 -14.16 6.51
N GLU A 395 9.10 -13.97 5.80
CA GLU A 395 7.75 -13.78 6.34
C GLU A 395 7.20 -15.03 7.05
N GLY A 396 7.75 -15.38 8.20
CA GLY A 396 7.11 -16.32 9.12
C GLY A 396 6.00 -15.64 9.91
N ASN A 397 4.73 -15.81 9.49
CA ASN A 397 3.51 -15.57 10.28
C ASN A 397 3.25 -14.14 10.83
N LYS A 398 3.92 -13.08 10.34
CA LYS A 398 3.75 -11.71 10.87
C LYS A 398 2.30 -11.16 10.79
N TYR A 399 1.48 -11.63 9.85
CA TYR A 399 0.12 -11.14 9.58
C TYR A 399 -0.99 -12.12 10.02
N GLU A 400 -0.68 -13.04 10.93
CA GLU A 400 -1.66 -13.97 11.49
C GLU A 400 -2.34 -13.33 12.71
N HIS A 401 -3.65 -13.12 12.62
CA HIS A 401 -4.47 -12.59 13.71
C HIS A 401 -5.21 -13.74 14.40
N ASN A 402 -5.69 -13.48 15.61
CA ASN A 402 -6.63 -14.37 16.29
C ASN A 402 -7.73 -13.59 17.00
N PHE A 403 -8.88 -14.22 17.13
CA PHE A 403 -9.94 -13.77 18.03
C PHE A 403 -10.53 -14.98 18.77
N GLU A 404 -11.17 -14.68 19.90
CA GLU A 404 -11.93 -15.65 20.67
C GLU A 404 -13.43 -15.44 20.38
N TYR A 405 -14.12 -16.51 20.02
CA TYR A 405 -15.57 -16.51 19.79
C TYR A 405 -16.26 -17.50 20.71
N LEU A 406 -17.31 -17.02 21.37
CA LEU A 406 -17.99 -17.74 22.44
C LEU A 406 -19.41 -18.09 22.00
N ILE A 407 -19.77 -19.36 22.16
CA ILE A 407 -21.14 -19.86 21.98
C ILE A 407 -21.64 -20.33 23.34
N ASP A 408 -22.49 -19.53 23.98
CA ASP A 408 -23.20 -19.93 25.20
C ASP A 408 -24.58 -20.48 24.84
N PHE A 409 -24.75 -21.79 24.98
CA PHE A 409 -26.01 -22.48 24.68
C PHE A 409 -27.13 -22.17 25.68
N ARG A 410 -26.84 -21.59 26.85
CA ARG A 410 -27.87 -21.17 27.82
C ARG A 410 -28.54 -19.87 27.42
N LYS A 411 -27.82 -19.01 26.70
CA LYS A 411 -28.31 -17.71 26.20
C LYS A 411 -28.68 -17.78 24.72
N PHE A 412 -28.97 -18.98 24.21
CA PHE A 412 -29.16 -19.23 22.79
C PHE A 412 -30.25 -18.36 22.13
N SER A 413 -31.33 -18.06 22.85
CA SER A 413 -32.41 -17.16 22.39
C SER A 413 -32.06 -15.67 22.46
N GLN A 414 -30.95 -15.30 23.10
CA GLN A 414 -30.49 -13.92 23.30
C GLN A 414 -29.23 -13.60 22.50
N ASN A 415 -28.66 -14.57 21.76
CA ASN A 415 -27.44 -14.38 20.99
C ASN A 415 -27.75 -13.76 19.61
N GLU A 416 -27.38 -12.50 19.42
CA GLU A 416 -27.67 -11.73 18.20
C GLU A 416 -26.99 -12.30 16.93
N HIS A 417 -25.91 -13.06 17.09
CA HIS A 417 -25.18 -13.70 15.98
C HIS A 417 -25.75 -15.07 15.57
N PHE A 418 -26.77 -15.57 16.29
CA PHE A 418 -27.33 -16.90 16.08
C PHE A 418 -28.76 -16.81 15.50
N LYS A 419 -28.87 -16.58 14.18
CA LYS A 419 -30.17 -16.69 13.48
C LYS A 419 -30.42 -18.13 13.05
N ILE A 420 -31.24 -18.83 13.82
CA ILE A 420 -31.75 -20.16 13.47
C ILE A 420 -32.68 -20.02 12.26
N LEU A 421 -32.27 -20.49 11.08
CA LEU A 421 -33.21 -21.00 10.09
C LEU A 421 -33.63 -22.39 10.57
N LEU A 422 -34.71 -22.43 11.35
CA LEU A 422 -35.34 -23.67 11.81
C LEU A 422 -35.80 -24.44 10.56
N ASP A 423 -35.27 -25.65 10.40
CA ASP A 423 -35.59 -26.66 9.37
C ASP A 423 -36.55 -26.20 8.26
N TYR A 424 -35.98 -25.87 7.11
CA TYR A 424 -36.73 -25.79 5.84
C TYR A 424 -37.08 -27.19 5.29
N ASP A 425 -37.26 -28.20 6.15
CA ASP A 425 -37.43 -29.59 5.75
C ASP A 425 -38.58 -30.32 6.48
N ARG A 426 -39.65 -29.60 6.81
CA ARG A 426 -40.94 -30.20 7.22
C ARG A 426 -42.02 -30.17 6.13
N LYS A 427 -41.73 -29.67 4.92
CA LYS A 427 -42.72 -29.57 3.84
C LYS A 427 -42.19 -29.95 2.45
N ARG A 428 -41.48 -31.07 2.31
CA ARG A 428 -41.42 -31.82 1.02
C ARG A 428 -41.34 -33.33 1.29
N GLY A 429 -42.43 -33.87 1.80
CA GLY A 429 -42.75 -35.26 1.53
C GLY A 429 -43.02 -35.45 0.03
N THR A 430 -42.62 -36.61 -0.48
CA THR A 430 -42.87 -37.20 -1.80
C THR A 430 -41.97 -36.77 -2.98
N ASP A 431 -40.98 -37.65 -3.22
CA ASP A 431 -40.30 -38.04 -4.48
C ASP A 431 -39.78 -36.95 -5.45
N VAL A 432 -38.48 -36.97 -5.76
CA VAL A 432 -37.88 -37.77 -6.85
C VAL A 432 -36.34 -37.74 -6.68
N LYS A 433 -35.73 -38.91 -6.83
CA LYS A 433 -34.28 -39.21 -6.94
C LYS A 433 -33.41 -38.03 -7.40
N MET A 434 -32.53 -37.54 -6.53
CA MET A 434 -31.26 -36.93 -6.95
C MET A 434 -30.16 -37.95 -6.78
N ASP A 435 -29.62 -38.39 -7.91
CA ASP A 435 -28.55 -39.36 -8.01
C ASP A 435 -27.33 -38.96 -7.18
N SER A 436 -26.81 -39.97 -6.49
CA SER A 436 -25.53 -39.98 -5.82
C SER A 436 -24.39 -39.65 -6.78
N LYS A 437 -23.70 -38.53 -6.52
CA LYS A 437 -22.23 -38.36 -6.58
C LYS A 437 -21.90 -36.89 -6.30
N SER A 438 -21.30 -36.64 -5.14
CA SER A 438 -20.51 -35.42 -4.83
C SER A 438 -21.13 -34.08 -5.25
N SER A 439 -21.86 -33.43 -4.35
CA SER A 439 -21.72 -31.97 -4.16
C SER A 439 -22.62 -31.50 -3.02
N CYS A 440 -22.00 -31.04 -1.94
CA CYS A 440 -22.65 -30.13 -0.99
C CYS A 440 -22.89 -28.79 -1.70
N VAL A 441 -23.78 -28.71 -2.70
CA VAL A 441 -24.27 -27.41 -3.17
C VAL A 441 -25.24 -26.93 -2.11
N SER A 442 -24.66 -26.21 -1.16
CA SER A 442 -25.29 -25.70 0.04
C SER A 442 -26.54 -24.87 -0.28
N PRO A 443 -27.67 -25.09 0.42
CA PRO A 443 -28.87 -24.24 0.32
C PRO A 443 -28.62 -22.76 0.70
N PHE A 444 -27.44 -22.43 1.20
CA PHE A 444 -27.07 -21.09 1.69
C PHE A 444 -26.25 -20.26 0.67
N THR A 445 -25.87 -20.83 -0.47
CA THR A 445 -25.20 -20.10 -1.56
C THR A 445 -25.97 -18.84 -2.02
N PRO A 446 -27.32 -18.85 -2.12
CA PRO A 446 -28.08 -17.64 -2.48
C PRO A 446 -28.01 -16.53 -1.42
N LEU A 447 -28.05 -16.89 -0.13
CA LEU A 447 -27.95 -15.94 0.99
C LEU A 447 -26.55 -15.30 1.04
N TYR A 448 -25.50 -16.11 0.86
CA TYR A 448 -24.13 -15.62 0.79
C TYR A 448 -23.89 -14.72 -0.42
N LYS A 449 -24.44 -15.08 -1.60
CA LYS A 449 -24.46 -14.22 -2.78
C LYS A 449 -25.22 -12.91 -2.53
N TYR A 450 -26.33 -12.94 -1.80
CA TYR A 450 -27.09 -11.74 -1.45
C TYR A 450 -26.29 -10.80 -0.53
N ILE A 451 -25.70 -11.33 0.55
CA ILE A 451 -24.90 -10.55 1.50
C ILE A 451 -23.70 -9.91 0.78
N ASN A 452 -22.91 -10.69 0.04
CA ASN A 452 -21.75 -10.19 -0.72
C ASN A 452 -22.13 -9.21 -1.84
N ARG A 453 -23.32 -9.34 -2.45
CA ARG A 453 -23.79 -8.40 -3.49
C ARG A 453 -24.41 -7.14 -2.92
N SER A 454 -24.91 -7.19 -1.68
CA SER A 454 -25.68 -6.08 -1.12
C SER A 454 -24.81 -4.94 -0.59
N ASN A 455 -23.50 -5.15 -0.39
CA ASN A 455 -22.57 -4.15 0.18
C ASN A 455 -23.03 -3.57 1.53
N ILE A 456 -24.02 -4.19 2.20
CA ILE A 456 -24.56 -3.76 3.49
C ILE A 456 -23.53 -4.17 4.55
N LEU A 457 -22.64 -3.24 4.91
CA LEU A 457 -21.84 -3.36 6.12
C LEU A 457 -22.74 -3.11 7.33
N LEU A 458 -23.07 -4.15 8.09
CA LEU A 458 -23.55 -3.97 9.46
C LEU A 458 -22.31 -3.63 10.31
N ASN A 459 -22.20 -2.37 10.72
CA ASN A 459 -21.05 -1.83 11.45
C ASN A 459 -21.14 -2.19 12.95
N THR A 460 -20.10 -2.81 13.50
CA THR A 460 -19.93 -3.13 14.94
C THR A 460 -18.72 -2.42 15.56
N ALA A 461 -18.37 -1.21 15.08
CA ALA A 461 -17.32 -0.42 15.70
C ALA A 461 -17.63 -0.16 17.19
N LYS A 462 -16.71 -0.61 18.07
CA LYS A 462 -16.91 -0.67 19.53
C LYS A 462 -16.97 0.69 20.22
N ASP A 463 -16.48 1.74 19.57
CA ASP A 463 -16.30 3.07 20.18
C ASP A 463 -17.11 4.18 19.48
N ILE A 464 -18.10 3.83 18.65
CA ILE A 464 -18.96 4.86 18.06
C ILE A 464 -19.96 5.34 19.11
N ASN A 465 -19.84 6.60 19.51
CA ASN A 465 -20.90 7.30 20.23
C ASN A 465 -22.13 7.42 19.30
N PHE A 466 -23.08 6.50 19.46
CA PHE A 466 -24.30 6.43 18.67
C PHE A 466 -25.12 7.73 18.72
N ALA A 467 -25.05 8.51 19.80
CA ALA A 467 -25.73 9.81 19.87
C ALA A 467 -25.06 10.85 18.96
N SER A 468 -23.72 10.89 18.93
CA SER A 468 -22.98 11.72 17.99
C SER A 468 -23.20 11.27 16.55
N LEU A 469 -23.14 9.96 16.27
CA LEU A 469 -23.41 9.44 14.93
C LEU A 469 -24.82 9.77 14.45
N ASN A 470 -25.85 9.61 15.30
CA ASN A 470 -27.23 9.92 14.92
C ASN A 470 -27.43 11.42 14.68
N LEU A 471 -26.88 12.29 15.53
CA LEU A 471 -26.95 13.73 15.32
C LEU A 471 -26.21 14.16 14.03
N GLU A 472 -25.09 13.51 13.73
CA GLU A 472 -24.34 13.73 12.50
C GLU A 472 -25.09 13.23 11.25
N LEU A 473 -25.70 12.05 11.32
CA LEU A 473 -26.55 11.51 10.26
C LEU A 473 -27.82 12.36 10.06
N GLU A 474 -28.38 12.95 11.11
CA GLU A 474 -29.50 13.89 11.02
C GLU A 474 -29.09 15.19 10.33
N LYS A 475 -27.97 15.79 10.72
CA LYS A 475 -27.43 17.00 10.07
C LYS A 475 -27.08 16.74 8.61
N ILE A 476 -26.47 15.60 8.30
CA ILE A 476 -26.20 15.20 6.91
C ILE A 476 -27.51 14.96 6.18
N ASN A 477 -28.49 14.28 6.77
CA ASN A 477 -29.82 14.10 6.17
C ASN A 477 -30.48 15.44 5.81
N GLU A 478 -30.38 16.45 6.66
CA GLU A 478 -30.85 17.81 6.35
C GLU A 478 -30.10 18.41 5.15
N LEU A 479 -28.78 18.18 5.04
CA LEU A 479 -27.97 18.59 3.89
C LEU A 479 -28.33 17.83 2.60
N LEU A 480 -28.63 16.53 2.71
CA LEU A 480 -29.02 15.69 1.56
C LEU A 480 -30.42 16.00 1.06
N LEU A 481 -31.30 16.48 1.94
CA LEU A 481 -32.61 16.99 1.56
C LEU A 481 -32.51 18.29 0.74
N LEU A 482 -31.46 19.09 0.92
CA LEU A 482 -31.18 20.29 0.12
C LEU A 482 -30.58 19.94 -1.26
N GLU A 483 -29.87 18.82 -1.38
CA GLU A 483 -29.15 18.38 -2.60
C GLU A 483 -29.68 17.04 -3.13
N SER A 484 -30.98 16.98 -3.43
CA SER A 484 -31.72 15.76 -3.85
C SER A 484 -31.16 14.96 -5.05
N ASN A 485 -30.17 15.50 -5.76
CA ASN A 485 -29.53 14.87 -6.93
C ASN A 485 -28.16 14.23 -6.62
N CYS A 486 -27.63 14.32 -5.40
CA CYS A 486 -26.33 13.73 -5.06
C CYS A 486 -26.44 12.20 -4.83
N LYS A 487 -26.08 11.43 -5.86
CA LYS A 487 -26.12 9.95 -5.84
C LYS A 487 -25.21 9.32 -4.78
N PHE A 488 -24.04 9.91 -4.52
CA PHE A 488 -23.07 9.37 -3.55
C PHE A 488 -23.55 9.48 -2.12
N ALA A 489 -24.26 10.56 -1.81
CA ALA A 489 -24.81 10.74 -0.48
C ALA A 489 -25.99 9.82 -0.19
N LEU A 490 -26.85 9.56 -1.19
CA LEU A 490 -27.90 8.54 -1.12
C LEU A 490 -27.37 7.10 -0.97
N PHE A 491 -26.14 6.84 -1.43
CA PHE A 491 -25.48 5.53 -1.30
C PHE A 491 -24.73 5.38 0.03
N THR A 492 -24.22 6.48 0.58
CA THR A 492 -23.56 6.51 1.90
C THR A 492 -24.54 6.46 3.05
N LYS A 493 -25.72 7.10 2.90
CA LYS A 493 -26.89 6.92 3.76
C LYS A 493 -27.44 5.50 3.64
#